data_AF-A0A348YAT1-F1
#
_entry.id   AF-A0A348YAT1-F1
#
_cell.length_a   1.000
_cell.length_b   1.000
_cell.length_c   1.000
_cell.angle_alpha   90.00
_cell.angle_beta   90.00
_cell.angle_gamma   90.00
#
_symmetry.space_group_name_H-M   'P 1'
#
loop_
_entity.id
_entity.type
_entity.pdbx_description
1 polymer ?
#
loop_
_entity_poly.entity_id
_entity_poly.type
_entity_poly.pdbx_seq_one_letter_code
_entity_poly.pdbx_strand_id
1 'polypeptide(L)'
;MSDMSNNECHLYQNTQSYAHLITERHAMLKPHMHHPYQLGASLYMPATRQDIWQVIKRDKLPTINSIIICLEDAVSHHDVELALERLQTLLHTWAT
;
A
#
# COMPACT_ATOMS: atom_id res chain seq x y z
N MET A 1 -50.30 4.97 15.16
CA MET A 1 -49.30 5.42 14.16
C MET A 1 -48.34 6.35 14.87
N SER A 2 -47.46 5.78 15.69
CA SER A 2 -46.56 6.56 16.56
C SER A 2 -45.21 5.83 16.62
N ASP A 3 -44.21 6.57 16.15
CA ASP A 3 -42.81 6.55 16.55
C ASP A 3 -41.96 5.33 16.20
N MET A 4 -41.45 5.35 14.96
CA MET A 4 -40.40 4.45 14.47
C MET A 4 -39.13 5.20 14.00
N SER A 5 -38.90 6.44 14.47
CA SER A 5 -37.86 7.32 13.89
C SER A 5 -36.70 7.73 14.81
N ASN A 6 -36.59 7.22 16.04
CA ASN A 6 -35.62 7.76 17.00
C ASN A 6 -34.44 6.85 17.41
N ASN A 7 -34.27 5.67 16.81
CA ASN A 7 -33.20 4.75 17.22
C ASN A 7 -32.00 4.61 16.26
N GLU A 8 -31.98 5.29 15.11
CA GLU A 8 -30.86 5.17 14.16
C GLU A 8 -29.75 6.24 14.33
N CYS A 9 -29.98 7.28 15.14
CA CYS A 9 -29.03 8.39 15.27
C CYS A 9 -27.83 8.10 16.20
N HIS A 10 -27.95 7.13 17.12
CA HIS A 10 -26.90 6.87 18.13
C HIS A 10 -25.74 5.99 17.65
N LEU A 11 -25.87 5.30 16.51
CA LEU A 11 -24.81 4.41 16.01
C LEU A 11 -23.74 5.13 15.15
N TYR A 12 -24.04 6.35 14.68
CA TYR A 12 -23.16 7.12 13.78
C TYR A 12 -22.26 8.16 14.48
N GLN A 13 -22.42 8.37 15.79
CA GLN A 13 -21.55 9.30 16.52
C GLN A 13 -20.18 8.70 16.86
N ASN A 14 -20.09 7.36 16.97
CA ASN A 14 -18.84 6.69 17.32
C ASN A 14 -17.86 6.53 16.13
N THR A 15 -18.35 6.61 14.89
CA THR A 15 -17.53 6.46 13.68
C THR A 15 -16.77 7.75 13.34
N GLN A 16 -17.34 8.91 13.66
CA GLN A 16 -16.68 10.22 13.51
C GLN A 16 -15.42 10.31 14.40
N SER A 17 -15.51 9.81 15.63
CA SER A 17 -14.37 9.71 16.56
C SER A 17 -13.25 8.85 15.97
N TYR A 18 -13.58 7.70 15.39
CA TYR A 18 -12.58 6.79 14.82
C TYR A 18 -11.90 7.37 13.57
N ALA A 19 -12.67 7.99 12.67
CA ALA A 19 -12.12 8.63 11.47
C ALA A 19 -11.20 9.82 11.81
N HIS A 20 -11.58 10.63 12.81
CA HIS A 20 -10.75 11.73 13.28
C HIS A 20 -9.47 11.24 13.96
N LEU A 21 -9.55 10.20 14.81
CA LEU A 21 -8.39 9.59 15.47
C LEU A 21 -7.41 8.93 14.49
N ILE A 22 -7.91 8.29 13.42
CA ILE A 22 -7.06 7.75 12.34
C ILE A 22 -6.33 8.90 11.62
N THR A 23 -7.06 9.97 11.28
CA THR A 23 -6.53 11.13 10.57
C THR A 23 -5.46 11.86 11.39
N GLU A 24 -5.70 12.08 12.68
CA GLU A 24 -4.75 12.73 13.59
C GLU A 24 -3.51 11.86 13.85
N ARG A 25 -3.66 10.53 13.95
CA ARG A 25 -2.49 9.63 14.03
C ARG A 25 -1.62 9.69 12.79
N HIS A 26 -2.22 9.83 11.61
CA HIS A 26 -1.46 9.94 10.36
C HIS A 26 -0.75 11.29 10.24
N ALA A 27 -1.32 12.37 10.81
CA ALA A 27 -0.75 13.71 10.75
C ALA A 27 0.44 13.96 11.71
N MET A 28 0.58 13.18 12.80
CA MET A 28 1.57 13.43 13.87
C MET A 28 2.81 12.51 13.87
N LEU A 29 2.97 11.64 12.88
CA LEU A 29 4.11 10.73 12.85
C LEU A 29 5.29 11.35 12.12
N LYS A 30 6.45 11.40 12.80
CA LYS A 30 7.74 11.71 12.17
C LYS A 30 7.89 10.82 10.93
N PRO A 31 8.21 11.38 9.74
CA PRO A 31 8.18 10.66 8.46
C PRO A 31 9.26 9.57 8.31
N HIS A 32 9.90 9.13 9.39
CA HIS A 32 11.10 8.29 9.38
C HIS A 32 11.03 7.09 10.35
N MET A 33 9.93 6.87 11.06
CA MET A 33 9.79 5.67 11.92
C MET A 33 8.95 4.61 11.21
N HIS A 34 9.62 3.67 10.54
CA HIS A 34 8.96 2.55 9.88
C HIS A 34 8.46 1.54 10.92
N HIS A 35 7.18 1.63 11.31
CA HIS A 35 6.53 0.61 12.11
C HIS A 35 6.07 -0.54 11.20
N PRO A 36 6.30 -1.83 11.53
CA PRO A 36 5.88 -2.95 10.69
C PRO A 36 4.38 -3.05 10.39
N TYR A 37 3.52 -2.36 11.16
CA TYR A 37 2.07 -2.31 10.96
C TYR A 37 1.60 -1.03 10.25
N GLN A 38 2.52 -0.15 9.84
CA GLN A 38 2.22 1.12 9.16
C GLN A 38 2.63 1.09 7.69
N LEU A 39 2.43 -0.07 7.05
CA LEU A 39 2.73 -0.25 5.62
C LEU A 39 1.72 0.47 4.71
N GLY A 40 0.53 0.78 5.23
CA GLY A 40 -0.58 1.29 4.43
C GLY A 40 -1.06 0.26 3.41
N ALA A 41 -1.59 0.73 2.28
CA ALA A 41 -1.92 -0.15 1.16
C ALA A 41 -0.66 -0.58 0.41
N SER A 42 -0.49 -1.89 0.22
CA SER A 42 0.60 -2.46 -0.57
C SER A 42 0.25 -2.45 -2.06
N LEU A 43 1.14 -1.89 -2.87
CA LEU A 43 1.00 -1.91 -4.32
C LEU A 43 1.55 -3.23 -4.88
N TYR A 44 0.68 -4.05 -5.47
CA TYR A 44 1.06 -5.25 -6.21
C TYR A 44 1.51 -4.89 -7.64
N MET A 45 2.67 -5.40 -8.06
CA MET A 45 3.19 -5.21 -9.42
C MET A 45 3.83 -6.49 -9.94
N PRO A 46 3.62 -6.89 -11.21
CA PRO A 46 4.36 -8.00 -11.79
C PRO A 46 5.83 -7.65 -11.94
N ALA A 47 6.73 -8.59 -11.68
CA ALA A 47 8.18 -8.41 -11.83
C ALA A 47 8.62 -8.15 -13.29
N THR A 48 7.73 -8.40 -14.26
CA THR A 48 7.95 -8.03 -15.67
C THR A 48 7.81 -6.52 -15.91
N ARG A 49 7.27 -5.75 -14.97
CA ARG A 49 7.08 -4.31 -15.14
C ARG A 49 8.41 -3.55 -15.16
N GLN A 50 8.63 -2.67 -16.15
CA GLN A 50 9.94 -2.05 -16.39
C GLN A 50 10.24 -0.83 -15.50
N ASP A 51 9.22 -0.19 -14.94
CA ASP A 51 9.36 1.04 -14.15
C ASP A 51 9.40 0.82 -12.63
N ILE A 52 9.54 -0.43 -12.16
CA ILE A 52 9.56 -0.77 -10.73
C ILE A 52 10.61 0.08 -9.98
N TRP A 53 11.79 0.30 -10.56
CA TRP A 53 12.84 1.12 -9.93
C TRP A 53 12.41 2.58 -9.69
N GLN A 54 11.66 3.18 -10.62
CA GLN A 54 11.12 4.53 -10.47
C GLN A 54 10.06 4.59 -9.36
N VAL A 55 9.35 3.50 -9.13
CA VAL A 55 8.38 3.39 -8.03
C VAL A 55 9.10 3.21 -6.69
N ILE A 56 10.12 2.35 -6.62
CA ILE A 56 10.95 2.14 -5.41
C ILE A 56 11.61 3.45 -4.98
N LYS A 57 12.20 4.20 -5.92
CA LYS A 57 12.79 5.52 -5.65
C LYS A 57 11.77 6.62 -5.33
N ARG A 58 10.46 6.30 -5.41
CA ARG A 58 9.36 7.25 -5.23
C ARG A 58 9.33 8.39 -6.25
N ASP A 59 10.01 8.25 -7.39
CA ASP A 59 9.97 9.21 -8.50
C ASP A 59 8.57 9.26 -9.13
N LYS A 60 7.94 8.09 -9.28
CA LYS A 60 6.59 7.96 -9.86
C LYS A 60 5.46 8.03 -8.83
N LEU A 61 5.67 7.46 -7.65
CA LEU A 61 4.67 7.39 -6.57
C LEU A 61 5.29 7.92 -5.25
N PRO A 62 5.29 9.26 -5.04
CA PRO A 62 5.98 9.89 -3.90
C PRO A 62 5.55 9.40 -2.52
N THR A 63 4.31 8.93 -2.39
CA THR A 63 3.71 8.54 -1.10
C THR A 63 3.66 7.03 -0.89
N ILE A 64 4.31 6.22 -1.73
CA ILE A 64 4.25 4.76 -1.62
C ILE A 64 5.02 4.27 -0.38
N ASN A 65 4.40 3.40 0.40
CA ASN A 65 4.96 2.88 1.65
C ASN A 65 5.24 1.37 1.62
N SER A 66 4.57 0.63 0.73
CA SER A 66 4.73 -0.82 0.60
C SER A 66 4.50 -1.26 -0.84
N ILE A 67 5.36 -2.15 -1.33
CA ILE A 67 5.32 -2.70 -2.69
C ILE A 67 5.47 -4.22 -2.58
N ILE A 68 4.70 -4.96 -3.37
CA ILE A 68 4.85 -6.40 -3.56
C ILE A 68 5.19 -6.63 -5.03
N ILE A 69 6.42 -7.09 -5.29
CA ILE A 69 6.87 -7.48 -6.63
C ILE A 69 6.51 -8.97 -6.80
N CYS A 70 5.53 -9.24 -7.65
CA CYS A 70 4.91 -10.54 -7.83
C CYS A 70 5.58 -11.34 -8.96
N LEU A 71 5.78 -12.65 -8.70
CA LEU A 71 6.27 -13.65 -9.65
C LEU A 71 5.22 -14.74 -9.96
N GLU A 72 4.03 -14.63 -9.37
CA GLU A 72 2.96 -15.61 -9.44
C GLU A 72 1.82 -15.07 -10.32
N ASP A 73 0.63 -14.82 -9.78
CA ASP A 73 -0.60 -14.54 -10.53
C ASP A 73 -0.54 -13.31 -11.46
N ALA A 74 0.34 -12.35 -11.18
CA ALA A 74 0.50 -11.17 -12.01
C ALA A 74 1.39 -11.42 -13.25
N VAL A 75 2.04 -12.58 -13.34
CA VAL A 75 3.01 -12.93 -14.38
C VAL A 75 2.49 -14.14 -15.18
N SER A 76 2.52 -14.03 -16.51
CA SER A 76 2.21 -15.16 -17.39
C SER A 76 3.23 -16.29 -17.15
N HIS A 77 2.80 -17.55 -17.23
CA HIS A 77 3.72 -18.69 -17.08
C HIS A 77 4.92 -18.61 -18.03
N HIS A 78 4.73 -18.10 -19.25
CA HIS A 78 5.81 -17.94 -20.23
C HIS A 78 6.80 -16.81 -19.89
N ASP A 79 6.44 -15.91 -18.98
CA ASP A 79 7.25 -14.75 -18.62
C ASP A 79 7.96 -14.91 -17.27
N VAL A 80 7.79 -16.04 -16.57
CA VAL A 80 8.37 -16.24 -15.22
C VAL A 80 9.91 -16.16 -15.25
N GLU A 81 10.55 -16.72 -16.27
CA GLU A 81 12.00 -16.67 -16.44
C GLU A 81 12.49 -15.23 -16.63
N LEU A 82 11.83 -14.46 -17.49
CA LEU A 82 12.08 -13.04 -17.69
C LEU A 82 11.85 -12.22 -16.40
N ALA A 83 10.80 -12.55 -15.67
CA ALA A 83 10.43 -11.90 -14.42
C ALA A 83 11.51 -12.12 -13.34
N LEU A 84 12.06 -13.33 -13.24
CA LEU A 84 13.17 -13.67 -12.36
C LEU A 84 14.46 -12.92 -12.74
N GLU A 85 14.82 -12.91 -14.04
CA GLU A 85 16.00 -12.18 -14.53
C GLU A 85 15.91 -10.68 -14.21
N ARG A 86 14.74 -10.08 -14.45
CA ARG A 86 14.49 -8.67 -14.13
C ARG A 86 14.58 -8.40 -12.63
N LEU A 87 14.01 -9.27 -11.80
CA LEU A 87 14.09 -9.15 -10.35
C LEU A 87 15.53 -9.25 -9.86
N GLN A 88 16.32 -10.20 -10.37
CA GLN A 88 17.74 -10.32 -10.03
C GLN A 88 18.53 -9.06 -10.38
N THR A 89 18.32 -8.52 -11.59
CA THR A 89 18.96 -7.28 -12.04
C THR A 89 18.58 -6.09 -11.14
N LEU A 90 17.30 -5.99 -10.79
CA LEU A 90 16.79 -4.95 -9.88
C LEU A 90 17.44 -5.05 -8.50
N LEU A 91 17.50 -6.25 -7.90
CA LEU A 91 18.09 -6.47 -6.58
C LEU A 91 19.60 -6.21 -6.57
N HIS A 92 20.30 -6.56 -7.65
CA HIS A 92 21.71 -6.23 -7.82
C HIS A 92 21.94 -4.71 -7.87
N THR A 93 21.09 -4.00 -8.62
CA THR A 93 21.12 -2.53 -8.71
C THR A 93 20.82 -1.88 -7.36
N TRP A 94 19.96 -2.48 -6.54
CA TRP A 94 19.64 -1.94 -5.21
C TRP A 94 20.75 -2.21 -4.17
N ALA A 95 21.49 -3.31 -4.31
CA ALA A 95 22.59 -3.64 -3.40
C ALA A 95 23.85 -2.77 -3.61
N THR A 96 23.90 -1.97 -4.69
CA THR A 96 25.02 -1.09 -5.05
C THR A 96 24.71 0.36 -4.73
#